data_AF-A0A2M7YG80-F1
#
_entry.id   AF-A0A2M7YG80-F1
#
_cell.length_a   1.000
_cell.length_b   1.000
_cell.length_c   1.000
_cell.angle_alpha   90.00
_cell.angle_beta   90.00
_cell.angle_gamma   90.00
#
_symmetry.space_group_name_H-M   'P 1'
#
loop_
_entity.id
_entity.type
_entity.pdbx_description
1 polymer ?
#
loop_
_entity_poly.entity_id
_entity_poly.type
_entity_poly.pdbx_seq_one_letter_code
_entity_poly.pdbx_strand_id
1 'polypeptide(L)'
;MSNNNNELRGKEEKFYKTLQNVFIGAKIEGEGGFINLMRIKSSYYSQIEKLLKNDIDKALEKYPRFREELFDKLYYFFSRYFTESGSIYFNSTPFHNNIYEKVYTDEKDVILFWKTQMLYYV
;
A
#
# COMPACT_ATOMS: atom_id res chain seq x y z
N MET A 1 30.89 -11.83 12.41
CA MET A 1 30.01 -10.79 11.83
C MET A 1 29.34 -11.33 10.56
N SER A 2 28.38 -12.28 10.68
CA SER A 2 27.72 -12.87 9.49
C SER A 2 26.24 -13.24 9.68
N ASN A 3 25.59 -12.81 10.77
CA ASN A 3 24.17 -13.15 11.02
C ASN A 3 23.15 -12.09 10.56
N ASN A 4 23.55 -10.84 10.34
CA ASN A 4 22.58 -9.76 10.04
C ASN A 4 21.99 -9.84 8.63
N ASN A 5 22.71 -10.44 7.66
CA ASN A 5 22.24 -10.49 6.27
C ASN A 5 21.06 -11.45 6.05
N ASN A 6 20.89 -12.47 6.90
CA ASN A 6 19.75 -13.39 6.81
C ASN A 6 18.47 -12.79 7.41
N GLU A 7 18.59 -11.98 8.45
CA GLU A 7 17.46 -11.30 9.10
C GLU A 7 16.94 -10.13 8.23
N LEU A 8 17.85 -9.43 7.56
CA LEU A 8 17.56 -8.40 6.55
C LEU A 8 16.68 -8.92 5.41
N ARG A 9 17.02 -10.09 4.84
CA ARG A 9 16.18 -10.74 3.81
C ARG A 9 14.80 -11.07 4.36
N GLY A 10 14.72 -11.47 5.62
CA GLY A 10 13.45 -11.80 6.27
C GLY A 10 12.44 -10.65 6.31
N LYS A 11 12.87 -9.43 6.68
CA LYS A 11 11.96 -8.27 6.80
C LYS A 11 11.45 -7.78 5.45
N GLU A 12 12.34 -7.66 4.48
CA GLU A 12 12.03 -7.26 3.11
C GLU A 12 11.12 -8.28 2.41
N GLU A 13 11.48 -9.57 2.47
CA GLU A 13 10.68 -10.64 1.87
C GLU A 13 9.30 -10.73 2.54
N LYS A 14 9.23 -10.58 3.87
CA LYS A 14 7.97 -10.54 4.61
C LYS A 14 7.10 -9.37 4.16
N PHE A 15 7.67 -8.17 4.00
CA PHE A 15 6.94 -7.00 3.54
C PHE A 15 6.31 -7.23 2.16
N TYR A 16 7.10 -7.63 1.16
CA TYR A 16 6.57 -7.85 -0.20
C TYR A 16 5.56 -9.00 -0.25
N LYS A 17 5.77 -10.06 0.52
CA LYS A 17 4.82 -11.18 0.59
C LYS A 17 3.50 -10.76 1.22
N THR A 18 3.53 -9.98 2.31
CA THR A 18 2.31 -9.43 2.92
C THR A 18 1.58 -8.52 1.94
N LEU A 19 2.31 -7.65 1.23
CA LEU A 19 1.75 -6.76 0.22
C LEU A 19 1.10 -7.54 -0.93
N GLN A 20 1.78 -8.57 -1.44
CA GLN A 20 1.27 -9.42 -2.50
C GLN A 20 0.00 -10.18 -2.07
N ASN A 21 -0.02 -10.72 -0.86
CA ASN A 21 -1.19 -11.40 -0.31
C ASN A 21 -2.39 -10.46 -0.15
N VAL A 22 -2.15 -9.21 0.23
CA VAL A 22 -3.18 -8.17 0.34
C VAL A 22 -3.78 -7.81 -1.01
N PHE A 23 -2.96 -7.61 -2.04
CA PHE A 23 -3.42 -7.12 -3.34
C PHE A 23 -3.89 -8.23 -4.30
N ILE A 24 -3.15 -9.34 -4.38
CA ILE A 24 -3.45 -10.47 -5.28
C ILE A 24 -4.30 -11.52 -4.55
N GLY A 25 -3.94 -11.86 -3.32
CA GLY A 25 -4.54 -12.98 -2.59
C GLY A 25 -4.11 -14.34 -3.17
N ALA A 26 -5.06 -15.25 -3.30
CA ALA A 26 -4.80 -16.57 -3.88
C ALA A 26 -4.67 -16.50 -5.41
N LYS A 27 -3.78 -17.33 -5.97
CA LYS A 27 -3.69 -17.50 -7.43
C LYS A 27 -4.98 -18.16 -7.92
N ILE A 28 -5.67 -17.50 -8.84
CA ILE A 28 -6.95 -18.00 -9.37
C ILE A 28 -6.73 -18.55 -10.78
N GLU A 29 -7.15 -19.79 -11.01
CA GLU A 29 -7.03 -20.50 -12.29
C GLU A 29 -8.44 -20.78 -12.83
N GLY A 30 -8.62 -20.68 -14.15
CA GLY A 30 -9.92 -20.92 -14.81
C GLY A 30 -10.26 -19.89 -15.90
N GLU A 31 -11.46 -20.03 -16.44
CA GLU A 31 -12.02 -19.16 -17.48
C GLU A 31 -13.32 -18.50 -16.98
N GLY A 32 -13.40 -17.17 -17.06
CA GLY A 32 -14.55 -16.39 -16.60
C GLY A 32 -14.25 -14.90 -16.40
N GLY A 33 -15.29 -14.07 -16.37
CA GLY A 33 -15.15 -12.61 -16.24
C GLY A 33 -14.46 -12.16 -14.95
N PHE A 34 -14.81 -12.78 -13.81
CA PHE A 34 -14.16 -12.54 -12.53
C PHE A 34 -12.67 -12.91 -12.55
N ILE A 35 -12.32 -14.04 -13.16
CA ILE A 35 -10.93 -14.47 -13.31
C ILE A 35 -10.12 -13.47 -14.14
N ASN A 36 -10.72 -12.93 -15.21
CA ASN A 36 -10.07 -11.93 -16.04
C ASN A 36 -9.78 -10.63 -15.26
N LEU A 37 -10.74 -10.17 -14.46
CA LEU A 37 -10.54 -9.01 -13.58
C LEU A 37 -9.41 -9.25 -12.57
N MET A 38 -9.37 -10.43 -11.95
CA MET A 38 -8.31 -10.79 -11.01
C MET A 38 -6.95 -10.88 -11.69
N ARG A 39 -6.89 -11.34 -12.95
CA ARG A 39 -5.67 -11.33 -13.77
C ARG A 39 -5.19 -9.90 -14.08
N ILE A 40 -6.10 -9.01 -14.45
CA ILE A 40 -5.80 -7.58 -14.69
C ILE A 40 -5.29 -6.94 -13.40
N LYS A 41 -5.97 -7.15 -12.27
CA LYS A 41 -5.56 -6.66 -10.94
C LYS A 41 -4.16 -7.13 -10.58
N SER A 42 -3.86 -8.42 -10.78
CA SER A 42 -2.55 -9.02 -10.52
C SER A 42 -1.45 -8.44 -11.42
N SER A 43 -1.73 -8.29 -12.72
CA SER A 43 -0.81 -7.68 -13.68
C SER A 43 -0.49 -6.22 -13.34
N TYR A 44 -1.51 -5.45 -12.95
CA TYR A 44 -1.34 -4.07 -12.49
C TYR A 44 -0.46 -4.01 -11.24
N TYR A 45 -0.76 -4.83 -10.22
CA TYR A 45 0.05 -4.89 -9.01
C TYR A 45 1.52 -5.25 -9.29
N SER A 46 1.78 -6.18 -10.21
CA SER A 46 3.16 -6.53 -10.60
C SER A 46 3.95 -5.34 -11.15
N GLN A 47 3.30 -4.43 -11.86
CA GLN A 47 3.93 -3.20 -12.33
C GLN A 47 4.21 -2.24 -11.17
N ILE A 48 3.24 -2.06 -10.27
CA ILE A 48 3.39 -1.23 -9.07
C ILE A 48 4.50 -1.75 -8.16
N GLU A 49 4.61 -3.06 -7.95
CA GLU A 49 5.66 -3.66 -7.13
C GLU A 49 7.06 -3.36 -7.69
N LYS A 50 7.22 -3.38 -9.02
CA LYS A 50 8.48 -3.00 -9.68
C LYS A 50 8.81 -1.53 -9.48
N LEU A 51 7.83 -0.65 -9.61
CA LEU A 51 8.01 0.78 -9.36
C LEU A 51 8.41 1.04 -7.89
N LEU A 52 7.71 0.41 -6.95
CA LEU A 52 8.01 0.51 -5.52
C LEU A 52 9.43 0.05 -5.19
N LYS A 53 9.86 -1.09 -5.75
CA LYS A 53 11.23 -1.61 -5.60
C LYS A 53 12.26 -0.60 -6.10
N ASN A 54 12.06 -0.06 -7.30
CA ASN A 54 12.96 0.93 -7.87
C ASN A 54 13.04 2.21 -7.01
N ASP A 55 11.91 2.68 -6.47
CA ASP A 55 11.90 3.88 -5.62
C ASP A 55 12.58 3.64 -4.27
N ILE A 56 12.41 2.46 -3.68
CA ILE A 56 13.10 2.05 -2.46
C ILE A 56 14.61 1.97 -2.70
N ASP A 57 15.03 1.31 -3.79
CA ASP A 57 16.46 1.16 -4.08
C ASP A 57 17.14 2.51 -4.35
N LYS A 58 16.49 3.41 -5.10
CA LYS A 58 16.95 4.80 -5.28
C LYS A 58 17.07 5.56 -3.96
N ALA A 59 16.08 5.43 -3.07
CA ALA A 59 16.13 6.10 -1.77
C ALA A 59 17.28 5.57 -0.90
N LEU A 60 17.63 4.29 -1.04
CA LEU A 60 18.69 3.64 -0.30
C LEU A 60 20.10 3.86 -0.85
N GLU A 61 20.26 4.35 -2.08
CA GLU A 61 21.57 4.73 -2.65
C GLU A 61 22.32 5.71 -1.73
N LYS A 62 21.58 6.67 -1.14
CA LYS A 62 22.15 7.68 -0.25
C LYS A 62 22.42 7.17 1.17
N TYR A 63 21.65 6.17 1.63
CA TYR A 63 21.71 5.67 3.00
C TYR A 63 21.54 4.13 3.04
N PRO A 64 22.55 3.35 2.64
CA PRO A 64 22.43 1.89 2.54
C PRO A 64 22.18 1.21 3.89
N ARG A 65 22.66 1.81 4.99
CA ARG A 65 22.43 1.31 6.36
C ARG A 65 20.98 1.47 6.84
N PHE A 66 20.17 2.29 6.17
CA PHE A 66 18.78 2.55 6.54
C PHE A 66 17.81 1.48 6.03
N ARG A 67 18.26 0.52 5.20
CA ARG A 67 17.40 -0.49 4.57
C ARG A 67 16.52 -1.24 5.57
N GLU A 68 17.08 -1.64 6.71
CA GLU A 68 16.34 -2.39 7.73
C GLU A 68 15.23 -1.56 8.36
N GLU A 69 15.60 -0.37 8.86
CA GLU A 69 14.67 0.54 9.52
C GLU A 69 13.59 1.04 8.55
N LEU A 70 13.94 1.19 7.26
CA LEU A 70 12.99 1.51 6.21
C LEU A 70 11.90 0.43 6.11
N PHE A 71 12.27 -0.85 6.02
CA PHE A 71 11.26 -1.92 5.92
C PHE A 71 10.43 -2.08 7.20
N ASP A 72 11.00 -1.84 8.38
CA ASP A 72 10.23 -1.79 9.63
C ASP A 72 9.21 -0.63 9.62
N LYS A 73 9.63 0.56 9.17
CA LYS A 73 8.75 1.72 9.03
C LYS A 73 7.68 1.53 7.96
N LEU A 74 8.03 0.94 6.83
CA LEU A 74 7.07 0.61 5.77
C LEU A 74 6.05 -0.40 6.29
N TYR A 75 6.49 -1.46 6.95
CA TYR A 75 5.59 -2.44 7.55
C TYR A 75 4.63 -1.79 8.56
N TYR A 76 5.13 -0.96 9.48
CA TYR A 76 4.30 -0.24 10.44
C TYR A 76 3.37 0.80 9.80
N PHE A 77 3.82 1.46 8.73
CA PHE A 77 2.97 2.37 7.96
C PHE A 77 1.81 1.60 7.33
N PHE A 78 2.11 0.56 6.56
CA PHE A 78 1.13 -0.20 5.80
C PHE A 78 0.21 -1.08 6.66
N SER A 79 0.70 -1.61 7.78
CA SER A 79 -0.12 -2.40 8.72
C SER A 79 -1.28 -1.60 9.32
N ARG A 80 -1.18 -0.27 9.33
CA ARG A 80 -2.27 0.61 9.78
C ARG A 80 -3.36 0.80 8.73
N TYR A 81 -3.06 0.59 7.46
CA TYR A 81 -3.98 0.83 6.35
C TYR A 81 -4.58 -0.45 5.77
N PHE A 82 -3.91 -1.60 5.93
CA PHE A 82 -4.39 -2.88 5.42
C PHE A 82 -5.29 -3.61 6.41
N THR A 83 -6.49 -3.96 5.98
CA THR A 83 -7.35 -4.95 6.65
C THR A 83 -6.99 -6.38 6.21
N GLU A 84 -7.52 -7.41 6.86
CA GLU A 84 -7.40 -8.81 6.41
C GLU A 84 -7.85 -9.01 4.96
N SER A 85 -8.81 -8.22 4.49
CA SER A 85 -9.32 -8.22 3.11
C SER A 85 -8.48 -7.39 2.13
N GLY A 86 -7.40 -6.76 2.59
CA GLY A 86 -6.53 -5.94 1.76
C GLY A 86 -7.14 -4.61 1.28
N SER A 87 -8.25 -4.20 1.88
CA SER A 87 -8.86 -2.91 1.60
C SER A 87 -8.13 -1.82 2.38
N ILE A 88 -7.93 -0.65 1.75
CA ILE A 88 -7.43 0.54 2.45
C ILE A 88 -8.55 1.05 3.34
N TYR A 89 -8.40 0.87 4.65
CA TYR A 89 -9.44 1.22 5.62
C TYR A 89 -8.90 2.29 6.57
N PHE A 90 -9.40 3.52 6.46
CA PHE A 90 -8.98 4.67 7.28
C PHE A 90 -9.62 4.69 8.69
N ASN A 91 -9.98 3.53 9.24
CA ASN A 91 -10.78 3.47 10.47
C ASN A 91 -9.96 3.63 11.76
N SER A 92 -8.69 3.26 11.75
CA SER A 92 -7.78 3.32 12.90
C SER A 92 -6.69 4.38 12.69
N THR A 93 -7.10 5.57 12.26
CA THR A 93 -6.24 6.75 12.34
C THR A 93 -6.60 7.49 13.63
N PRO A 94 -5.80 7.35 14.72
CA PRO A 94 -6.05 8.14 15.91
C PRO A 94 -6.02 9.63 15.54
N PHE A 95 -6.90 10.43 16.14
CA PHE A 95 -7.05 11.86 15.83
C PHE A 95 -5.71 12.65 15.86
N HIS A 96 -4.73 12.18 16.64
CA HIS A 96 -3.40 12.77 16.74
C HIS A 96 -2.47 12.53 15.54
N ASN A 97 -2.81 11.66 14.58
CA ASN A 97 -1.93 11.36 13.46
C ASN A 97 -2.03 12.34 12.28
N ASN A 98 -2.94 13.33 12.31
CA ASN A 98 -3.04 14.43 11.32
C ASN A 98 -2.87 13.99 9.85
N ILE A 99 -3.47 12.85 9.47
CA ILE A 99 -3.34 12.29 8.11
C ILE A 99 -4.19 13.08 7.10
N TYR A 100 -5.21 13.79 7.59
CA TYR A 100 -5.95 14.78 6.81
C TYR A 100 -5.25 16.13 6.94
N GLU A 101 -4.90 16.73 5.81
CA GLU A 101 -4.52 18.13 5.74
C GLU A 101 -5.65 18.95 6.39
N LYS A 102 -5.34 19.70 7.45
CA LYS A 102 -6.28 20.69 7.98
C LYS A 102 -6.48 21.73 6.90
N VAL A 103 -7.64 21.71 6.26
CA VAL A 103 -8.05 22.75 5.31
C VAL A 103 -8.31 24.01 6.12
N TYR A 104 -7.32 24.88 6.23
CA TYR A 104 -7.41 26.17 6.93
C TYR A 104 -8.18 27.25 6.13
N THR A 105 -9.12 26.84 5.28
CA THR A 105 -9.84 27.76 4.39
C THR A 105 -11.31 27.40 4.36
N ASP A 106 -12.13 28.24 5.00
CA ASP A 106 -13.60 28.11 5.12
C ASP A 106 -14.31 28.01 3.75
N GLU A 107 -13.65 28.39 2.65
CA GLU A 107 -14.25 28.44 1.32
C GLU A 107 -14.16 27.12 0.53
N LYS A 108 -13.40 26.13 0.99
CA LYS A 108 -13.17 24.86 0.24
C LYS A 108 -13.98 23.67 0.71
N ASP A 109 -14.83 23.84 1.73
CA ASP A 109 -15.65 22.76 2.31
C ASP A 109 -16.75 22.23 1.37
N VAL A 110 -17.03 22.93 0.28
CA VAL A 110 -17.98 22.49 -0.75
C VAL A 110 -17.37 21.51 -1.76
N ILE A 111 -16.05 21.41 -1.91
CA ILE A 111 -15.43 20.64 -3.00
C ILE A 111 -15.70 19.13 -2.89
N LEU A 112 -15.82 18.60 -1.67
CA LEU A 112 -16.12 17.18 -1.46
C LEU A 112 -17.55 16.82 -1.89
N PHE A 113 -18.51 17.74 -1.72
CA PHE A 113 -19.92 17.54 -2.07
C PHE A 113 -20.16 17.52 -3.59
N TRP A 114 -19.47 18.36 -4.35
CA TRP A 114 -19.66 18.42 -5.81
C TRP A 114 -19.20 17.15 -6.55
N LYS A 115 -18.27 16.38 -5.97
CA LYS A 115 -17.74 15.16 -6.60
C LYS A 115 -18.65 13.94 -6.42
N THR A 116 -19.50 13.93 -5.39
CA THR A 116 -20.50 12.88 -5.12
C THR A 116 -21.88 13.21 -5.66
N GLN A 117 -22.11 14.44 -6.12
CA GLN A 117 -23.38 14.89 -6.71
C GLN A 117 -23.77 14.11 -7.99
N MET A 118 -22.85 13.36 -8.61
CA MET A 118 -23.14 12.50 -9.77
C MET A 118 -23.45 11.04 -9.43
N LEU A 119 -23.51 10.64 -8.15
CA LEU A 119 -23.78 9.25 -7.76
C LEU A 119 -25.26 8.93 -7.48
N TYR A 120 -26.17 9.88 -7.74
CA TYR A 120 -27.61 9.59 -7.81
C TYR A 120 -28.13 9.90 -9.20
N TYR A 121 -28.33 8.86 -10.01
CA TYR A 121 -29.32 8.87 -11.07
C TYR A 121 -30.14 7.58 -11.01
N VAL A 122 -31.41 7.80 -10.62
CA VAL A 122 -32.67 7.04 -10.80
C VAL A 122 -32.70 5.58 -10.36
#